data_AF-A0A7C7H097-F1
#
_entry.id   AF-A0A7C7H097-F1
#
_cell.length_a   1.000
_cell.length_b   1.000
_cell.length_c   1.000
_cell.angle_alpha   90.00
_cell.angle_beta   90.00
_cell.angle_gamma   90.00
#
_symmetry.space_group_name_H-M   'P 1'
#
loop_
_entity.id
_entity.type
_entity.pdbx_description
1 polymer ?
#
loop_
_entity_poly.entity_id
_entity_poly.type
_entity_poly.pdbx_seq_one_letter_code
_entity_poly.pdbx_strand_id
1 'polypeptide(L)'
;KALIIAKVPRRILSGQIEIVLAKKISDKTNWRKMLLGKIEDVDFSTVREKMIRCIPRELSQYALHEEEVQSFTYPVQSVPLKISSHNLDKEGEFTEKMTGIKGQYLIFENRVINLRKYSGYHMEFVFEG
;
A
#
# COMPACT_ATOMS: atom_id res chain seq x y z
N LYS A 1 -3.92 6.07 5.98
CA LYS A 1 -5.15 5.68 6.69
C LYS A 1 -5.58 4.30 6.19
N ALA A 2 -6.23 3.48 7.01
CA ALA A 2 -6.86 2.22 6.59
C ALA A 2 -8.13 2.00 7.41
N LEU A 3 -9.01 1.14 6.91
CA LEU A 3 -10.23 0.77 7.60
C LEU A 3 -10.41 -0.74 7.53
N ILE A 4 -10.73 -1.35 8.67
CA ILE A 4 -11.06 -2.76 8.75
C ILE A 4 -12.53 -2.93 8.35
N ILE A 5 -12.77 -3.81 7.38
CA ILE A 5 -14.12 -4.04 6.82
C ILE A 5 -14.71 -5.40 7.24
N ALA A 6 -13.87 -6.35 7.63
CA ALA A 6 -14.30 -7.67 8.07
C ALA A 6 -13.24 -8.34 8.97
N LYS A 7 -13.68 -9.17 9.93
CA LYS A 7 -12.81 -10.03 10.76
C LYS A 7 -13.31 -11.47 10.68
N VAL A 8 -12.45 -12.34 10.17
CA VAL A 8 -12.79 -13.75 9.89
C VAL A 8 -11.96 -14.70 10.74
N PRO A 9 -12.48 -15.90 11.08
CA PRO A 9 -11.73 -16.89 11.86
C PRO A 9 -10.66 -17.63 11.05
N ARG A 10 -10.71 -17.57 9.71
CA ARG A 10 -9.81 -18.33 8.83
C ARG A 10 -9.40 -17.50 7.61
N ARG A 11 -8.11 -17.59 7.23
CA ARG A 11 -7.53 -16.88 6.07
C ARG A 11 -8.28 -17.13 4.75
N ILE A 12 -8.78 -18.34 4.52
CA ILE A 12 -9.54 -18.67 3.31
C ILE A 12 -10.79 -17.81 3.14
N LEU A 13 -11.47 -17.46 4.24
CA LEU A 13 -12.68 -16.62 4.21
C LEU A 13 -12.31 -15.17 3.88
N SER A 14 -11.16 -14.69 4.36
CA SER A 14 -10.62 -13.38 4.00
C SER A 14 -10.34 -13.30 2.50
N GLY A 15 -9.73 -14.35 1.94
CA GLY A 15 -9.47 -14.43 0.49
C GLY A 15 -10.75 -14.43 -0.34
N GLN A 16 -11.81 -15.11 0.11
CA GLN A 16 -13.12 -15.09 -0.56
C GLN A 16 -13.72 -13.67 -0.58
N ILE A 17 -13.68 -12.95 0.54
CA ILE A 17 -14.11 -11.55 0.62
C ILE A 17 -13.26 -10.67 -0.31
N GLU A 18 -11.93 -10.80 -0.26
CA GLU A 18 -10.99 -10.04 -1.09
C GLU A 18 -11.27 -10.21 -2.59
N ILE A 19 -11.48 -11.44 -3.06
CA ILE A 19 -11.80 -11.74 -4.46
C ILE A 19 -13.08 -11.02 -4.90
N VAL A 20 -14.12 -10.99 -4.06
CA VAL A 20 -15.38 -10.34 -4.39
C VAL A 20 -15.22 -8.83 -4.44
N LEU A 21 -14.52 -8.24 -3.47
CA LEU A 21 -14.27 -6.81 -3.41
C LEU A 21 -13.38 -6.33 -4.55
N ALA A 22 -12.33 -7.08 -4.90
CA ALA A 22 -11.42 -6.77 -5.99
C ALA A 22 -12.12 -6.71 -7.37
N LYS A 23 -13.25 -7.42 -7.55
CA LYS A 23 -14.07 -7.30 -8.77
C LYS A 23 -14.87 -6.00 -8.86
N LYS A 24 -15.11 -5.33 -7.74
CA LYS A 24 -15.93 -4.11 -7.65
C LYS A 24 -15.09 -2.84 -7.52
N ILE A 25 -13.86 -2.97 -7.07
CA ILE A 25 -12.92 -1.86 -6.86
C ILE A 25 -11.83 -1.92 -7.91
N SER A 26 -11.54 -0.79 -8.55
CA SER A 26 -10.34 -0.66 -9.37
C SER A 26 -9.10 -0.64 -8.45
N ASP A 27 -8.26 -1.67 -8.52
CA ASP A 27 -7.00 -1.82 -7.77
C ASP A 27 -5.87 -0.90 -8.30
N LYS A 28 -6.19 0.33 -8.69
CA LYS A 28 -5.22 1.26 -9.26
C LYS A 28 -4.89 2.36 -8.26
N THR A 29 -4.04 2.02 -7.30
CA THR A 29 -3.34 3.04 -6.51
C THR A 29 -2.41 3.83 -7.44
N ASN A 30 -2.64 5.14 -7.59
CA ASN A 30 -1.66 6.02 -8.22
C ASN A 30 -0.48 6.21 -7.26
N TRP A 31 0.48 5.30 -7.33
CA TRP A 31 1.62 5.25 -6.42
C TRP A 31 2.45 6.54 -6.42
N ARG A 32 2.51 7.27 -7.56
CA ARG A 32 3.21 8.57 -7.62
C ARG A 32 2.51 9.62 -6.75
N LYS A 33 1.18 9.75 -6.89
CA LYS A 33 0.37 10.63 -6.02
C LYS A 33 0.51 10.24 -4.54
N MET A 34 0.48 8.93 -4.26
CA MET A 34 0.65 8.39 -2.91
C MET A 34 2.00 8.79 -2.29
N LEU A 35 3.11 8.63 -3.01
CA LEU A 35 4.44 9.00 -2.52
C LEU A 35 4.55 10.51 -2.29
N LEU A 36 4.03 11.33 -3.20
CA LEU A 36 3.97 12.80 -3.04
C LEU A 36 3.04 13.28 -1.90
N GLY A 37 2.33 12.38 -1.22
CA GLY A 37 1.35 12.75 -0.20
C GLY A 37 0.08 13.40 -0.75
N LYS A 38 -0.09 13.42 -2.09
CA LYS A 38 -1.28 13.96 -2.77
C LYS A 38 -2.41 12.92 -2.77
N ILE A 39 -2.85 12.55 -1.57
CA ILE A 39 -3.93 11.60 -1.36
C ILE A 39 -5.24 12.39 -1.27
N GLU A 40 -6.24 11.98 -2.06
CA GLU A 40 -7.58 12.56 -1.99
C GLU A 40 -8.21 12.25 -0.63
N ASP A 41 -8.96 13.19 -0.07
CA ASP A 41 -9.69 12.91 1.15
C ASP A 41 -10.87 11.99 0.82
N VAL A 42 -10.94 10.87 1.53
CA VAL A 42 -11.90 9.80 1.25
C VAL A 42 -12.80 9.68 2.47
N ASP A 43 -14.11 9.73 2.25
CA ASP A 43 -15.09 9.35 3.26
C ASP A 43 -15.06 7.83 3.45
N PHE A 44 -14.29 7.41 4.45
CA PHE A 44 -14.13 6.01 4.85
C PHE A 44 -15.45 5.36 5.27
N SER A 45 -16.41 6.11 5.81
CA SER A 45 -17.70 5.55 6.22
C SER A 45 -18.53 5.17 4.99
N THR A 46 -18.63 6.08 4.03
CA THR A 46 -19.30 5.81 2.75
C THR A 46 -18.64 4.65 2.00
N VAL A 47 -17.30 4.59 1.99
CA VAL A 47 -16.55 3.49 1.36
C VAL A 47 -16.85 2.16 2.06
N ARG A 48 -16.84 2.11 3.39
CA ARG A 48 -17.17 0.91 4.17
C ARG A 48 -18.52 0.33 3.80
N GLU A 49 -19.56 1.15 3.82
CA GLU A 49 -20.90 0.68 3.50
C GLU A 49 -21.01 0.14 2.08
N LYS A 50 -20.31 0.75 1.13
CA LYS A 50 -20.22 0.25 -0.25
C LYS A 50 -19.52 -1.11 -0.29
N MET A 51 -18.43 -1.29 0.45
CA MET A 51 -17.70 -2.56 0.49
C MET A 51 -18.51 -3.66 1.18
N ILE A 52 -19.12 -3.39 2.32
CA ILE A 52 -19.92 -4.39 3.06
C ILE A 52 -21.09 -4.87 2.21
N ARG A 53 -21.75 -3.98 1.46
CA ARG A 53 -22.82 -4.35 0.52
C ARG A 53 -22.38 -5.31 -0.60
N CYS A 54 -21.08 -5.37 -0.88
CA CYS A 54 -20.53 -6.31 -1.85
C CYS A 54 -20.18 -7.67 -1.24
N ILE A 55 -20.15 -7.81 0.09
CA ILE A 55 -19.82 -9.07 0.76
C ILE A 55 -20.97 -10.07 0.55
N PRO A 56 -20.70 -11.33 0.15
CA PRO A 56 -21.73 -12.36 0.01
C PRO A 56 -22.48 -12.62 1.31
N ARG A 57 -23.75 -13.01 1.21
CA ARG A 57 -24.64 -13.24 2.36
C ARG A 57 -24.07 -14.27 3.35
N GLU A 58 -23.42 -15.32 2.84
CA GLU A 58 -22.78 -16.35 3.66
C GLU A 58 -21.60 -15.82 4.50
N LEU A 59 -20.98 -14.72 4.08
CA LEU A 59 -19.84 -14.09 4.76
C LEU A 59 -20.20 -12.77 5.47
N SER A 60 -21.44 -12.27 5.33
CA SER A 60 -21.85 -10.97 5.86
C SER A 60 -21.76 -10.90 7.39
N GLN A 61 -21.85 -12.04 8.08
CA GLN A 61 -21.68 -12.14 9.53
C GLN A 61 -20.29 -11.69 10.02
N TYR A 62 -19.30 -11.64 9.12
CA TYR A 62 -17.93 -11.22 9.43
C TYR A 62 -17.69 -9.73 9.16
N ALA A 63 -18.65 -9.02 8.57
CA ALA A 63 -18.53 -7.60 8.26
C ALA A 63 -18.52 -6.75 9.54
N LEU A 64 -17.70 -5.69 9.55
CA LEU A 64 -17.59 -4.78 10.69
C LEU A 64 -18.06 -3.38 10.29
N HIS A 65 -18.97 -2.81 11.08
CA HIS A 65 -19.68 -1.57 10.73
C HIS A 65 -19.15 -0.33 11.47
N GLU A 66 -18.49 -0.51 12.61
CA GLU A 66 -18.18 0.57 13.55
C GLU A 66 -16.67 0.79 13.77
N GLU A 67 -15.83 0.14 12.95
CA GLU A 67 -14.37 0.25 13.12
C GLU A 67 -13.86 1.67 12.87
N GLU A 68 -12.90 2.07 13.70
CA GLU A 68 -12.22 3.35 13.55
C GLU A 68 -11.25 3.35 12.36
N VAL A 69 -11.09 4.52 11.75
CA VAL A 69 -10.09 4.72 10.69
C VAL A 69 -8.70 4.76 11.33
N GLN A 70 -7.88 3.77 10.99
CA GLN A 70 -6.50 3.71 11.45
C GLN A 70 -5.63 4.68 10.65
N SER A 71 -4.77 5.41 11.34
CA SER A 71 -3.79 6.31 10.73
C SER A 71 -2.38 5.74 10.86
N PHE A 72 -1.57 5.93 9.82
CA PHE A 72 -0.20 5.43 9.75
C PHE A 72 0.70 6.58 9.36
N THR A 73 1.75 6.79 10.16
CA THR A 73 2.81 7.75 9.86
C THR A 73 4.00 6.98 9.31
N TYR A 74 4.48 7.41 8.15
CA TYR A 74 5.64 6.83 7.51
C TYR A 74 6.84 7.77 7.71
N PRO A 75 8.04 7.25 7.99
CA PRO A 75 9.23 8.07 8.13
C PRO A 75 9.69 8.52 6.73
N VAL A 76 9.24 9.70 6.34
CA VAL A 76 9.57 10.33 5.05
C VAL A 76 10.00 11.76 5.31
N GLN A 77 11.28 12.03 5.07
CA GLN A 77 11.86 13.38 5.16
C GLN A 77 11.57 14.17 3.88
N SER A 78 11.80 13.56 2.71
CA SER A 78 11.57 14.20 1.41
C SER A 78 11.30 13.15 0.33
N VAL A 79 10.66 13.59 -0.76
CA VAL A 79 10.35 12.78 -1.95
C VAL A 79 10.83 13.53 -3.18
N PRO A 80 11.45 12.86 -4.18
CA PRO A 80 11.89 13.52 -5.40
C PRO A 80 10.75 14.27 -6.10
N LEU A 81 11.03 15.50 -6.56
CA LEU A 81 10.06 16.30 -7.33
C LEU A 81 9.59 15.57 -8.59
N LYS A 82 10.53 14.92 -9.28
CA LYS A 82 10.27 14.04 -10.42
C LYS A 82 10.50 12.59 -10.00
N ILE A 83 9.40 11.87 -9.75
CA ILE A 83 9.47 10.48 -9.32
C ILE A 83 9.90 9.57 -10.47
N SER A 84 11.08 8.97 -10.33
CA SER A 84 11.61 7.90 -11.16
C SER A 84 11.78 6.62 -10.32
N SER A 85 11.41 5.46 -10.87
CA SER A 85 11.62 4.17 -10.18
C SER A 85 12.95 3.58 -10.64
N HIS A 86 13.85 3.30 -9.69
CA HIS A 86 15.08 2.56 -9.95
C HIS A 86 14.77 1.12 -10.40
N ASN A 87 15.54 0.62 -11.36
CA ASN A 87 15.42 -0.72 -11.91
C ASN A 87 16.73 -1.50 -11.78
N LEU A 88 16.80 -2.43 -10.81
CA LEU A 88 17.99 -3.27 -10.57
C LEU A 88 18.33 -4.19 -11.76
N ASP A 89 17.36 -4.51 -12.62
CA ASP A 89 17.61 -5.30 -13.83
C ASP A 89 18.36 -4.51 -14.92
N LYS A 90 18.37 -3.17 -14.81
CA LYS A 90 19.05 -2.26 -15.75
C LYS A 90 20.34 -1.69 -15.18
N GLU A 91 20.32 -1.33 -13.90
CA GLU A 91 21.42 -0.75 -13.15
C GLU A 91 21.46 -1.51 -11.82
N GLY A 92 22.38 -2.46 -11.65
CA GLY A 92 22.34 -3.46 -10.57
C GLY A 92 22.62 -2.92 -9.16
N GLU A 93 23.15 -1.71 -9.06
CA GLU A 93 23.52 -1.06 -7.81
C GLU A 93 23.41 0.45 -7.95
N PHE A 94 23.23 1.15 -6.83
CA PHE A 94 23.32 2.60 -6.77
C PHE A 94 23.61 3.06 -5.35
N THR A 95 24.28 4.20 -5.21
CA THR A 95 24.53 4.85 -3.93
C THR A 95 23.84 6.21 -3.91
N GLU A 96 22.89 6.38 -3.00
CA GLU A 96 22.21 7.65 -2.76
C GLU A 96 21.79 7.76 -1.29
N LYS A 97 21.56 8.99 -0.84
CA LYS A 97 20.97 9.22 0.48
C LYS A 97 19.51 8.79 0.50
N MET A 98 19.18 7.85 1.38
CA MET A 98 17.80 7.46 1.66
C MET A 98 17.10 8.57 2.44
N THR A 99 15.94 9.01 1.96
CA THR A 99 15.15 10.09 2.55
C THR A 99 13.82 9.60 3.12
N GLY A 100 13.48 8.33 2.94
CA GLY A 100 12.32 7.76 3.61
C GLY A 100 11.89 6.38 3.13
N ILE A 101 10.85 5.86 3.77
CA ILE A 101 10.16 4.63 3.40
C ILE A 101 8.65 4.85 3.44
N LYS A 102 7.93 4.35 2.43
CA LYS A 102 6.47 4.36 2.41
C LYS A 102 5.91 3.08 1.79
N GLY A 103 5.34 2.23 2.63
CA GLY A 103 4.87 0.91 2.22
C GLY A 103 6.02 0.06 1.66
N GLN A 104 5.91 -0.31 0.39
CA GLN A 104 6.90 -1.15 -0.31
C GLN A 104 8.03 -0.34 -0.97
N TYR A 105 8.00 0.98 -0.83
CA TYR A 105 8.94 1.88 -1.50
C TYR A 105 10.01 2.38 -0.53
N LEU A 106 11.29 2.21 -0.90
CA LEU A 106 12.36 3.05 -0.37
C LEU A 106 12.48 4.31 -1.24
N ILE A 107 12.74 5.44 -0.59
CA ILE A 107 12.77 6.77 -1.19
C ILE A 107 14.18 7.34 -0.99
N PHE A 108 14.77 7.83 -2.07
CA PHE A 108 16.08 8.47 -2.11
C PHE A 108 15.93 9.90 -2.65
N GLU A 109 17.02 10.66 -2.65
CA GLU A 109 17.01 12.06 -3.10
C GLU A 109 16.49 12.24 -4.53
N ASN A 110 16.84 11.34 -5.45
CA ASN A 110 16.53 11.49 -6.88
C ASN A 110 15.60 10.40 -7.43
N ARG A 111 15.43 9.28 -6.73
CA ARG A 111 14.67 8.13 -7.21
C ARG A 111 13.96 7.39 -6.07
N VAL A 112 13.10 6.46 -6.45
CA VAL A 112 12.43 5.54 -5.52
C VAL A 112 12.61 4.12 -6.02
N ILE A 113 12.46 3.13 -5.16
CA ILE A 113 12.51 1.71 -5.55
C ILE A 113 11.38 0.95 -4.87
N ASN A 114 10.60 0.18 -5.64
CA ASN A 114 9.60 -0.73 -5.08
C ASN A 114 10.24 -2.10 -4.85
N LEU A 115 10.45 -2.46 -3.57
CA LEU A 115 11.11 -3.71 -3.21
C LEU A 115 10.28 -4.95 -3.55
N ARG A 116 8.94 -4.84 -3.67
CA ARG A 116 8.09 -5.97 -4.07
C ARG A 116 8.47 -6.52 -5.45
N LYS A 117 8.98 -5.65 -6.34
CA LYS A 117 9.43 -6.07 -7.67
C LYS A 117 10.56 -7.11 -7.59
N TYR A 118 11.41 -7.02 -6.58
CA TYR A 118 12.61 -7.84 -6.42
C TYR A 118 12.40 -8.97 -5.42
N SER A 119 11.17 -9.45 -5.28
CA SER A 119 10.89 -10.64 -4.47
C SER A 119 11.70 -11.82 -5.02
N GLY A 120 12.52 -12.44 -4.15
CA GLY A 120 13.44 -13.52 -4.52
C GLY A 120 14.88 -13.07 -4.81
N TYR A 121 15.16 -11.76 -4.85
CA TYR A 121 16.53 -11.26 -5.00
C TYR A 121 17.25 -11.34 -3.66
N HIS A 122 18.56 -11.60 -3.70
CA HIS A 122 19.45 -11.34 -2.57
C HIS A 122 19.99 -9.92 -2.73
N MET A 123 19.76 -9.05 -1.74
CA MET A 123 20.17 -7.65 -1.77
C MET A 123 21.05 -7.35 -0.56
N GLU A 124 22.11 -6.58 -0.79
CA GLU A 124 22.99 -6.07 0.26
C GLU A 124 22.82 -4.54 0.37
N PHE A 125 22.89 -4.04 1.59
CA PHE A 125 22.86 -2.60 1.88
C PHE A 125 24.16 -2.24 2.58
N VAL A 126 24.91 -1.31 1.98
CA VAL A 126 26.12 -0.74 2.57
C VAL A 126 25.80 0.68 3.02
N PHE A 127 26.18 1.02 4.24
CA PHE A 127 25.93 2.33 4.83
C PHE A 127 27.25 3.02 5.10
N GLU A 128 27.41 4.24 4.58
CA GLU A 128 28.48 5.15 4.97
C GLU A 128 28.00 5.97 6.18
N GLY A 129 28.75 5.91 7.27
CA GLY A 129 28.43 6.57 8.55
C GLY A 129 28.75 8.06 8.58
#